data_AF-A0AA37HIH7-F1
#
_entry.id   AF-A0AA37HIH7-F1
#
_cell.length_a   1.000
_cell.length_b   1.000
_cell.length_c   1.000
_cell.angle_alpha   90.00
_cell.angle_beta   90.00
_cell.angle_gamma   90.00
#
_symmetry.space_group_name_H-M   'P 1'
#
loop_
_entity.id
_entity.type
_entity.pdbx_description
1 polymer ?
#
loop_
_entity_poly.entity_id
_entity_poly.type
_entity_poly.pdbx_seq_one_letter_code
_entity_poly.pdbx_strand_id
1 'polypeptide(L)'
;MDPHAQLALVIVAGLLAFAGLFRPEVRKKLGDLRALTFPGGSADLTGGEAAAQIEAQKQAPEAEKLPVPAPELGAVLPDLPPPSGVYGPIEADLRRRIEMIAPGSLDAQMAWAVRVAVAAQVERDHEATYRLIFGSQIAALKELNVRGILTIAQAKEVYNLTAVRNYPDVFKPETFEAWGDYLLTRGLVAVERQPVDDDTKAILTPLGKDFLMFVTGRGLTEHKWG
;
A
#
# COMPACT_ATOMS: atom_id res chain seq x y z
N MET A 1 26.44 -39.54 3.76
CA MET A 1 25.25 -38.80 4.22
C MET A 1 24.92 -37.78 3.17
N ASP A 2 23.66 -37.73 2.74
CA ASP A 2 23.23 -36.86 1.65
C ASP A 2 23.26 -35.37 2.09
N PRO A 3 24.01 -34.50 1.40
CA PRO A 3 24.09 -33.08 1.73
C PRO A 3 22.72 -32.36 1.67
N HIS A 4 21.78 -32.85 0.86
CA HIS A 4 20.43 -32.31 0.78
C HIS A 4 19.58 -32.67 2.01
N ALA A 5 19.84 -33.82 2.63
CA ALA A 5 19.16 -34.24 3.85
C ALA A 5 19.58 -33.39 5.07
N GLN A 6 20.85 -32.94 5.12
CA GLN A 6 21.34 -32.05 6.17
C GLN A 6 20.77 -30.63 6.03
N LEU A 7 20.69 -30.11 4.80
CA LEU A 7 20.08 -28.79 4.55
C LEU A 7 18.59 -28.77 4.92
N ALA A 8 17.83 -29.81 4.53
CA ALA A 8 16.42 -29.93 4.88
C ALA A 8 16.19 -29.99 6.39
N LEU A 9 17.06 -30.69 7.12
CA LEU A 9 16.95 -30.83 8.58
C LEU A 9 17.25 -29.53 9.31
N VAL A 10 18.20 -28.72 8.81
CA VAL A 10 18.50 -27.38 9.35
C VAL A 10 17.35 -26.41 9.07
N ILE A 11 16.73 -26.46 7.89
CA ILE A 11 15.57 -25.62 7.56
C ILE A 11 14.37 -25.98 8.43
N VAL A 12 14.08 -27.27 8.61
CA VAL A 12 12.98 -27.74 9.46
C VAL A 12 13.24 -27.40 10.93
N ALA A 13 14.46 -27.57 11.43
CA ALA A 13 14.82 -27.17 12.80
C ALA A 13 14.72 -25.65 13.00
N GLY A 14 15.14 -24.85 12.02
CA GLY A 14 15.00 -23.40 12.03
C GLY A 14 13.55 -22.93 12.04
N LEU A 15 12.69 -23.54 11.21
CA LEU A 15 11.26 -23.26 11.18
C LEU A 15 10.55 -23.67 12.48
N LEU A 16 10.94 -24.79 13.09
CA LEU A 16 10.40 -25.23 14.38
C LEU A 16 10.86 -24.34 15.54
N ALA A 17 12.11 -23.89 15.53
CA ALA A 17 12.63 -22.94 16.51
C ALA A 17 11.96 -21.57 16.38
N PHE A 18 11.76 -21.09 15.15
CA PHE A 18 11.01 -19.87 14.84
C PHE A 18 9.55 -19.99 15.29
N ALA A 19 8.87 -21.10 14.99
CA ALA A 19 7.51 -21.35 15.45
C ALA A 19 7.41 -21.50 16.98
N GLY A 20 8.47 -21.95 17.65
CA GLY A 20 8.56 -22.02 19.11
C GLY A 20 8.71 -20.65 19.78
N LEU A 21 9.53 -19.77 19.21
CA LEU A 21 9.81 -18.42 19.73
C LEU A 21 8.67 -17.42 19.50
N PHE A 22 7.90 -17.56 18.42
CA PHE A 22 6.79 -16.65 18.06
C PHE A 22 5.40 -17.21 18.38
N ARG A 23 5.33 -18.30 19.15
CA ARG A 23 4.08 -18.99 19.51
C ARG A 23 3.03 -18.11 20.24
N PRO A 24 3.39 -17.16 21.12
CA PRO A 24 2.41 -16.28 21.77
C PRO A 24 1.85 -15.21 20.82
N GLU A 25 2.70 -14.57 20.01
CA GLU A 25 2.36 -13.44 19.15
C GLU A 25 1.57 -13.88 17.91
N VAL A 26 1.89 -15.04 17.33
CA VAL A 26 1.17 -15.59 16.18
C VAL A 26 -0.24 -16.06 16.57
N ARG A 27 -0.41 -16.64 17.76
CA ARG A 27 -1.76 -17.03 18.26
C ARG A 27 -2.66 -15.82 18.51
N LYS A 28 -2.10 -14.71 19.00
CA LYS A 28 -2.86 -13.48 19.24
C LYS A 28 -3.34 -12.86 17.93
N LYS A 29 -2.52 -12.86 16.88
CA LYS A 29 -2.90 -12.35 15.55
C LYS A 29 -3.76 -13.31 14.72
N LEU A 30 -3.66 -14.63 14.93
CA LEU A 30 -4.55 -15.61 14.30
C LEU A 30 -5.95 -15.65 14.94
N GLY A 31 -6.06 -15.28 16.22
CA GLY A 31 -7.36 -15.14 16.89
C GLY A 31 -8.20 -14.01 16.29
N ASP A 32 -7.55 -12.89 15.95
CA ASP A 32 -8.22 -11.70 15.40
C ASP A 32 -8.58 -11.84 13.91
N LEU A 33 -7.96 -12.75 13.16
CA LEU A 33 -8.31 -13.06 11.77
C LEU A 33 -9.47 -14.08 11.62
N ARG A 34 -9.95 -14.66 12.73
CA ARG A 34 -11.08 -15.61 12.72
C ARG A 34 -12.46 -14.95 12.70
N ALA A 35 -12.52 -13.62 12.74
CA ALA A 35 -13.77 -12.87 12.67
C ALA A 35 -13.68 -11.78 11.60
N LEU A 36 -13.62 -12.19 10.33
CA LEU A 36 -13.89 -11.31 9.20
C LEU A 36 -15.40 -11.15 9.04
N THR A 37 -15.94 -10.20 9.79
CA THR A 37 -17.35 -9.79 9.71
C THR A 37 -17.49 -8.82 8.54
N PHE A 38 -18.17 -9.23 7.47
CA PHE A 38 -18.59 -8.32 6.41
C PHE A 38 -20.04 -7.88 6.67
N PRO A 39 -20.46 -6.68 6.19
CA PRO A 39 -21.83 -6.24 6.35
C PRO A 39 -22.74 -7.14 5.50
N GLY A 40 -23.41 -8.10 6.16
CA GLY A 40 -24.27 -9.09 5.53
C GLY A 40 -24.02 -10.56 5.89
N GLY A 41 -22.98 -10.90 6.67
CA GLY A 41 -22.77 -12.27 7.17
C GLY A 41 -21.32 -12.60 7.54
N SER A 42 -21.13 -13.56 8.45
CA SER A 42 -19.83 -14.10 8.86
C SER A 42 -19.52 -15.39 8.09
N ALA A 43 -18.33 -15.50 7.51
CA ALA A 43 -17.83 -16.73 6.90
C ALA A 43 -16.84 -17.40 7.85
N ASP A 44 -17.20 -18.57 8.39
CA ASP A 44 -16.31 -19.41 9.19
C ASP A 44 -15.58 -20.39 8.25
N LEU A 45 -14.25 -20.34 8.21
CA LEU A 45 -13.42 -21.11 7.26
C LEU A 45 -13.01 -22.48 7.83
N THR A 46 -13.94 -23.16 8.50
CA THR A 46 -13.80 -24.60 8.75
C THR A 46 -14.49 -25.35 7.62
N GLY A 47 -13.70 -25.93 6.71
CA GLY A 47 -14.13 -26.59 5.47
C GLY A 47 -15.04 -27.82 5.60
N GLY A 48 -15.71 -28.02 6.75
CA GLY A 48 -16.77 -29.01 6.93
C GLY A 48 -18.19 -28.47 6.73
N GLU A 49 -18.43 -27.18 6.97
CA GLU A 49 -19.81 -26.62 6.94
C GLU A 49 -20.24 -26.08 5.57
N ALA A 50 -19.27 -25.73 4.70
CA ALA A 50 -19.55 -25.27 3.35
C ALA A 50 -20.28 -26.32 2.50
N ALA A 51 -19.99 -27.61 2.70
CA ALA A 51 -20.68 -28.69 2.00
C ALA A 51 -22.13 -28.89 2.50
N ALA A 52 -22.36 -28.76 3.81
CA ALA A 52 -23.69 -28.89 4.40
C ALA A 52 -24.62 -27.71 4.04
N GLN A 53 -24.08 -26.50 3.90
CA GLN A 53 -24.86 -25.33 3.47
C GLN A 53 -25.23 -25.35 1.98
N ILE A 54 -24.39 -25.94 1.12
CA ILE A 54 -24.69 -26.12 -0.31
C ILE A 54 -25.78 -27.17 -0.53
N GLU A 55 -25.83 -28.21 0.31
CA GLU A 55 -26.86 -29.25 0.22
C GLU A 55 -28.20 -28.78 0.82
N ALA A 56 -28.18 -27.96 1.88
CA ALA A 56 -29.38 -27.34 2.45
C ALA A 56 -30.02 -26.29 1.51
N GLN A 57 -29.24 -25.59 0.69
CA GLN A 57 -29.77 -24.64 -0.29
C GLN A 57 -30.43 -25.29 -1.52
N LYS A 58 -30.16 -26.58 -1.80
CA LYS A 58 -30.81 -27.29 -2.91
C LYS A 58 -32.24 -27.76 -2.61
N GLN A 59 -32.69 -27.68 -1.36
CA GLN A 59 -34.01 -28.18 -0.93
C GLN A 59 -34.94 -27.10 -0.35
N ALA A 60 -34.63 -25.81 -0.52
CA ALA A 60 -35.53 -24.76 -0.06
C ALA A 60 -36.74 -24.62 -1.02
N PRO A 61 -37.99 -24.62 -0.50
CA PRO A 61 -39.17 -24.37 -1.31
C PRO A 61 -39.16 -22.95 -1.86
N GLU A 62 -39.74 -22.82 -3.06
CA GLU A 62 -39.92 -21.62 -3.86
C GLU A 62 -40.22 -20.38 -2.98
N ALA A 63 -39.25 -19.46 -2.94
CA ALA A 63 -39.29 -18.29 -2.09
C ALA A 63 -40.52 -17.43 -2.41
N GLU A 64 -41.43 -17.36 -1.44
CA GLU A 64 -42.45 -16.34 -1.34
C GLU A 64 -41.77 -14.98 -1.54
N LYS A 65 -42.20 -14.24 -2.56
CA LYS A 65 -41.63 -12.93 -2.92
C LYS A 65 -41.84 -11.97 -1.75
N LEU A 66 -40.84 -11.88 -0.89
CA LEU A 66 -40.76 -10.84 0.12
C LEU A 66 -40.83 -9.48 -0.59
N PRO A 67 -41.69 -8.56 -0.14
CA PRO A 67 -41.74 -7.22 -0.71
C PRO A 67 -40.36 -6.57 -0.54
N VAL A 68 -39.75 -6.19 -1.66
CA VAL A 68 -38.54 -5.38 -1.66
C VAL A 68 -38.85 -4.11 -0.85
N PRO A 69 -38.13 -3.83 0.25
CA PRO A 69 -38.32 -2.58 0.97
C PRO A 69 -38.06 -1.44 0.00
N ALA A 70 -39.08 -0.64 -0.27
CA ALA A 70 -38.88 0.63 -0.95
C ALA A 70 -37.86 1.44 -0.12
N PRO A 71 -36.85 2.07 -0.74
CA PRO A 71 -35.91 2.89 0.00
C PRO A 71 -36.70 3.95 0.75
N GLU A 72 -36.55 3.98 2.08
CA GLU A 72 -37.22 4.98 2.91
C GLU A 72 -36.87 6.37 2.37
N LEU A 73 -37.89 7.09 1.92
CA LEU A 73 -37.86 8.51 1.57
C LEU A 73 -37.59 9.30 2.86
N GLY A 74 -36.35 9.27 3.34
CA GLY A 74 -36.00 9.84 4.64
C GLY A 74 -34.52 9.72 4.99
N ALA A 75 -33.63 9.45 4.03
CA ALA A 75 -32.20 9.50 4.27
C ALA A 75 -31.82 10.94 4.69
N VAL A 76 -31.75 11.16 6.00
CA VAL A 76 -31.25 12.39 6.60
C VAL A 76 -29.86 12.60 6.04
N LEU A 77 -29.69 13.65 5.23
CA LEU A 77 -28.36 14.04 4.78
C LEU A 77 -27.52 14.26 6.03
N PRO A 78 -26.32 13.64 6.14
CA PRO A 78 -25.47 13.86 7.29
C PRO A 78 -25.19 15.36 7.45
N ASP A 79 -25.45 15.88 8.65
CA ASP A 79 -25.19 17.29 8.95
C ASP A 79 -23.74 17.64 8.64
N LEU A 80 -23.53 18.81 8.03
CA LEU A 80 -22.18 19.30 7.77
C LEU A 80 -21.43 19.48 9.09
N PRO A 81 -20.13 19.12 9.15
CA PRO A 81 -19.34 19.31 10.35
C PRO A 81 -19.32 20.80 10.74
N PRO A 82 -19.29 21.13 12.04
CA PRO A 82 -19.24 22.52 12.47
C PRO A 82 -17.96 23.19 11.96
N PRO A 83 -18.01 24.49 11.60
CA PRO A 83 -16.87 25.19 11.05
C PRO A 83 -15.73 25.25 12.08
N SER A 84 -14.53 24.87 11.64
CA SER A 84 -13.31 25.04 12.44
C SER A 84 -12.89 26.51 12.45
N GLY A 85 -12.53 27.05 13.61
CA GLY A 85 -11.96 28.41 13.69
C GLY A 85 -10.63 28.56 12.94
N VAL A 86 -9.90 27.46 12.75
CA VAL A 86 -8.61 27.44 12.03
C VAL A 86 -8.84 27.26 10.53
N TYR A 87 -9.70 26.32 10.13
CA TYR A 87 -9.89 25.97 8.72
C TYR A 87 -10.95 26.82 8.03
N GLY A 88 -11.92 27.38 8.76
CA GLY A 88 -13.04 28.14 8.22
C GLY A 88 -12.64 29.26 7.25
N PRO A 89 -11.64 30.11 7.59
CA PRO A 89 -11.16 31.12 6.64
C PRO A 89 -10.56 30.54 5.35
N ILE A 90 -9.82 29.43 5.45
CA ILE A 90 -9.18 28.77 4.30
C ILE A 90 -10.23 28.06 3.44
N GLU A 91 -11.19 27.38 4.06
CA GLU A 91 -12.32 26.73 3.39
C GLU A 91 -13.17 27.75 2.63
N ALA A 92 -13.44 28.91 3.23
CA ALA A 92 -14.18 30.00 2.59
C ALA A 92 -13.44 30.59 1.38
N ASP A 93 -12.12 30.77 1.49
CA ASP A 93 -11.29 31.22 0.36
C ASP A 93 -11.25 30.16 -0.76
N LEU A 94 -11.05 28.89 -0.42
CA LEU A 94 -11.01 27.79 -1.39
C LEU A 94 -12.36 27.65 -2.12
N ARG A 95 -13.48 27.71 -1.39
CA ARG A 95 -14.82 27.69 -1.98
C ARG A 95 -15.01 28.83 -2.98
N ARG A 96 -14.61 30.06 -2.60
CA ARG A 96 -14.66 31.23 -3.49
C ARG A 96 -13.83 31.02 -4.76
N ARG A 97 -12.62 30.49 -4.65
CA ARG A 97 -11.76 30.19 -5.82
C ARG A 97 -12.38 29.15 -6.74
N ILE A 98 -12.96 28.09 -6.18
CA ILE A 98 -13.62 27.04 -6.94
C ILE A 98 -14.84 27.61 -7.69
N GLU A 99 -15.64 28.43 -7.04
CA GLU A 99 -16.80 29.10 -7.65
C GLU A 99 -16.39 30.04 -8.81
N MET A 100 -15.26 30.75 -8.66
CA MET A 100 -14.73 31.60 -9.75
C MET A 100 -14.23 30.79 -10.95
N ILE A 101 -13.65 29.61 -10.73
CA ILE A 101 -13.13 28.75 -11.82
C ILE A 101 -14.28 28.01 -12.53
N ALA A 102 -15.31 27.61 -11.78
CA ALA A 102 -16.45 26.83 -12.27
C ALA A 102 -17.78 27.44 -11.80
N PRO A 103 -18.22 28.57 -12.39
CA PRO A 103 -19.45 29.23 -11.97
C PRO A 103 -20.68 28.41 -12.34
N GLY A 104 -21.63 28.28 -11.41
CA GLY A 104 -22.97 27.73 -11.66
C GLY A 104 -23.07 26.22 -11.89
N SER A 105 -21.96 25.47 -11.90
CA SER A 105 -21.97 24.00 -12.03
C SER A 105 -21.46 23.33 -10.76
N LEU A 106 -22.38 22.80 -9.96
CA LEU A 106 -22.04 22.10 -8.71
C LEU A 106 -21.13 20.89 -8.95
N ASP A 107 -21.38 20.12 -10.01
CA ASP A 107 -20.56 18.96 -10.37
C ASP A 107 -19.13 19.36 -10.71
N ALA A 108 -18.94 20.45 -11.47
CA ALA A 108 -17.62 20.96 -11.79
C ALA A 108 -16.91 21.50 -10.54
N GLN A 109 -17.62 22.18 -9.65
CA GLN A 109 -17.07 22.65 -8.37
C GLN A 109 -16.64 21.48 -7.48
N MET A 110 -17.46 20.43 -7.40
CA MET A 110 -17.14 19.22 -6.66
C MET A 110 -15.90 18.51 -7.25
N ALA A 111 -15.83 18.37 -8.57
CA ALA A 111 -14.68 17.78 -9.24
C ALA A 111 -13.38 18.56 -8.96
N TRP A 112 -13.44 19.89 -8.93
CA TRP A 112 -12.32 20.74 -8.52
C TRP A 112 -11.96 20.57 -7.05
N ALA A 113 -12.94 20.53 -6.15
CA ALA A 113 -12.73 20.31 -4.72
C ALA A 113 -12.03 18.96 -4.47
N VAL A 114 -12.50 17.89 -5.12
CA VAL A 114 -11.88 16.56 -5.06
C VAL A 114 -10.45 16.59 -5.58
N ARG A 115 -10.19 17.27 -6.71
CA ARG A 115 -8.84 17.37 -7.27
C ARG A 115 -7.87 18.09 -6.32
N VAL A 116 -8.31 19.18 -5.68
CA VAL A 116 -7.50 19.89 -4.68
C VAL A 116 -7.23 19.00 -3.46
N ALA A 117 -8.24 18.28 -2.97
CA ALA A 117 -8.08 17.37 -1.85
C ALA A 117 -7.10 16.23 -2.17
N VAL A 118 -7.21 15.62 -3.36
CA VAL A 118 -6.27 14.59 -3.83
C VAL A 118 -4.85 15.14 -3.94
N ALA A 119 -4.66 16.34 -4.50
CA ALA A 119 -3.33 16.95 -4.58
C ALA A 119 -2.71 17.18 -3.20
N ALA A 120 -3.48 17.68 -2.24
CA ALA A 120 -3.02 17.86 -0.86
C ALA A 120 -2.69 16.52 -0.17
N GLN A 121 -3.48 15.48 -0.43
CA GLN A 121 -3.21 14.14 0.09
C GLN A 121 -1.93 13.55 -0.50
N VAL A 122 -1.71 13.67 -1.82
CA VAL A 122 -0.48 13.22 -2.49
C VAL A 122 0.75 13.94 -1.94
N GLU A 123 0.69 15.27 -1.74
CA GLU A 123 1.81 15.99 -1.11
C GLU A 123 2.12 15.47 0.29
N ARG A 124 1.10 15.21 1.11
CA ARG A 124 1.27 14.64 2.45
C ARG A 124 1.89 13.25 2.39
N ASP A 125 1.45 12.42 1.46
CA ASP A 125 1.98 11.07 1.27
C ASP A 125 3.42 11.10 0.76
N HIS A 126 3.78 12.05 -0.09
CA HIS A 126 5.17 12.30 -0.49
C HIS A 126 6.03 12.76 0.68
N GLU A 127 5.53 13.65 1.53
CA GLU A 127 6.27 14.06 2.73
C GLU A 127 6.49 12.87 3.67
N ALA A 128 5.46 12.05 3.92
CA ALA A 128 5.58 10.84 4.73
C ALA A 128 6.58 9.84 4.11
N THR A 129 6.50 9.64 2.80
CA THR A 129 7.42 8.79 2.05
C THR A 129 8.85 9.31 2.17
N TYR A 130 9.06 10.61 1.96
CA TYR A 130 10.36 11.25 2.07
C TYR A 130 10.95 11.12 3.46
N ARG A 131 10.16 11.22 4.53
CA ARG A 131 10.67 11.06 5.91
C ARG A 131 11.22 9.65 6.14
N LEU A 132 10.58 8.63 5.58
CA LEU A 132 10.89 7.22 5.82
C LEU A 132 11.87 6.60 4.81
N ILE A 133 11.93 7.11 3.58
CA ILE A 133 12.80 6.60 2.52
C ILE A 133 14.28 6.92 2.82
N PHE A 134 15.16 6.00 2.43
CA PHE A 134 16.60 6.15 2.51
C PHE A 134 17.17 7.00 1.36
N GLY A 135 18.36 7.58 1.56
CA GLY A 135 19.05 8.35 0.53
C GLY A 135 19.45 7.45 -0.65
N SER A 136 19.96 6.26 -0.36
CA SER A 136 20.29 5.24 -1.38
C SER A 136 19.12 4.86 -2.29
N GLN A 137 17.90 4.81 -1.72
CA GLN A 137 16.66 4.55 -2.45
C GLN A 137 16.28 5.71 -3.37
N ILE A 138 16.40 6.95 -2.92
CA ILE A 138 16.18 8.14 -3.76
C ILE A 138 17.17 8.12 -4.95
N ALA A 139 18.44 7.80 -4.69
CA ALA A 139 19.43 7.66 -5.75
C ALA A 139 19.05 6.56 -6.76
N ALA A 140 18.53 5.42 -6.30
CA ALA A 140 18.05 4.37 -7.19
C ALA A 140 16.84 4.78 -8.03
N LEU A 141 15.89 5.53 -7.45
CA LEU A 141 14.76 6.09 -8.21
C LEU A 141 15.23 7.07 -9.29
N LYS A 142 16.23 7.89 -9.00
CA LYS A 142 16.86 8.79 -9.98
C LYS A 142 17.53 8.01 -11.11
N GLU A 143 18.27 6.96 -10.77
CA GLU A 143 18.93 6.12 -11.78
C GLU A 143 17.89 5.47 -12.69
N LEU A 144 16.79 4.98 -12.12
CA LEU A 144 15.66 4.43 -12.86
C LEU A 144 14.96 5.50 -13.71
N ASN A 145 14.86 6.74 -13.25
CA ASN A 145 14.31 7.85 -14.05
C ASN A 145 15.20 8.20 -15.25
N VAL A 146 16.53 8.10 -15.11
CA VAL A 146 17.49 8.40 -16.18
C VAL A 146 17.53 7.26 -17.20
N ARG A 147 17.61 6.01 -16.75
CA ARG A 147 17.71 4.83 -17.63
C ARG A 147 16.37 4.32 -18.15
N GLY A 148 15.28 4.69 -17.50
CA GLY A 148 13.92 4.25 -17.79
C GLY A 148 13.57 2.89 -17.21
N ILE A 149 14.34 1.85 -17.57
CA ILE A 149 14.11 0.47 -17.15
C ILE A 149 15.43 -0.10 -16.60
N LEU A 150 15.36 -0.81 -15.47
CA LEU A 150 16.47 -1.56 -14.90
C LEU A 150 16.08 -3.02 -14.70
N THR A 151 17.00 -3.95 -14.89
CA THR A 151 16.82 -5.31 -14.36
C THR A 151 17.06 -5.34 -12.85
N ILE A 152 16.57 -6.35 -12.16
CA ILE A 152 16.85 -6.53 -10.72
C ILE A 152 18.36 -6.70 -10.47
N ALA A 153 19.09 -7.39 -11.34
CA ALA A 153 20.55 -7.46 -11.25
C ALA A 153 21.19 -6.07 -11.25
N GLN A 154 20.77 -5.18 -12.15
CA GLN A 154 21.25 -3.80 -12.20
C GLN A 154 20.80 -2.99 -10.97
N ALA A 155 19.59 -3.21 -10.47
CA ALA A 155 19.12 -2.58 -9.24
C ALA A 155 19.96 -3.01 -8.02
N LYS A 156 20.38 -4.28 -7.95
CA LYS A 156 21.30 -4.79 -6.93
C LYS A 156 22.68 -4.12 -7.01
N GLU A 157 23.19 -3.88 -8.21
CA GLU A 157 24.44 -3.11 -8.40
C GLU A 157 24.30 -1.69 -7.85
N VAL A 158 23.20 -1.00 -8.16
CA VAL A 158 22.92 0.34 -7.63
C VAL A 158 22.86 0.30 -6.10
N TYR A 159 22.12 -0.65 -5.53
CA TYR A 159 22.04 -0.85 -4.08
C TYR A 159 23.43 -1.05 -3.44
N ASN A 160 24.28 -1.89 -4.02
CA ASN A 160 25.63 -2.11 -3.51
C ASN A 160 26.48 -0.84 -3.56
N LEU A 161 26.35 -0.04 -4.63
CA LEU A 161 27.12 1.20 -4.81
C LEU A 161 26.63 2.36 -3.93
N THR A 162 25.33 2.43 -3.64
CA THR A 162 24.73 3.57 -2.93
C THR A 162 24.45 3.30 -1.46
N ALA A 163 23.96 2.10 -1.12
CA ALA A 163 23.59 1.73 0.23
C ALA A 163 24.76 1.05 0.95
N VAL A 164 25.19 -0.13 0.47
CA VAL A 164 26.19 -0.98 1.14
C VAL A 164 27.54 -0.28 1.24
N ARG A 165 27.99 0.38 0.16
CA ARG A 165 29.29 1.08 0.15
C ARG A 165 29.34 2.27 1.10
N ASN A 166 28.26 3.04 1.21
CA ASN A 166 28.26 4.28 1.99
C ASN A 166 27.86 4.05 3.45
N TYR A 167 27.08 2.99 3.72
CA TYR A 167 26.56 2.67 5.04
C TYR A 167 26.65 1.16 5.33
N PRO A 168 27.86 0.58 5.35
CA PRO A 168 28.06 -0.87 5.50
C PRO A 168 27.57 -1.43 6.85
N ASP A 169 27.50 -0.58 7.88
CA ASP A 169 27.00 -0.97 9.20
C ASP A 169 25.47 -1.11 9.23
N VAL A 170 24.77 -0.47 8.29
CA VAL A 170 23.31 -0.46 8.17
C VAL A 170 22.84 -1.47 7.13
N PHE A 171 23.50 -1.48 5.97
CA PHE A 171 23.11 -2.29 4.83
C PHE A 171 24.12 -3.37 4.52
N LYS A 172 23.60 -4.58 4.31
CA LYS A 172 24.37 -5.74 3.89
C LYS A 172 23.87 -6.22 2.53
N PRO A 173 24.69 -6.92 1.73
CA PRO A 173 24.25 -7.42 0.42
C PRO A 173 22.94 -8.22 0.48
N GLU A 174 22.74 -9.02 1.55
CA GLU A 174 21.56 -9.84 1.79
C GLU A 174 20.28 -9.07 2.17
N THR A 175 20.34 -7.74 2.30
CA THR A 175 19.16 -6.92 2.64
C THR A 175 18.56 -6.19 1.45
N PHE A 176 18.96 -6.52 0.22
CA PHE A 176 18.44 -5.90 -1.01
C PHE A 176 16.91 -6.04 -1.13
N GLU A 177 16.35 -7.21 -0.81
CA GLU A 177 14.93 -7.49 -0.94
C GLU A 177 14.11 -6.59 -0.01
N ALA A 178 14.51 -6.47 1.25
CA ALA A 178 13.85 -5.57 2.21
C ALA A 178 14.02 -4.09 1.82
N TRP A 179 15.18 -3.72 1.28
CA TRP A 179 15.45 -2.38 0.76
C TRP A 179 14.57 -2.05 -0.46
N GLY A 180 14.39 -2.99 -1.39
CA GLY A 180 13.55 -2.81 -2.59
C GLY A 180 12.05 -2.87 -2.29
N ASP A 181 11.64 -3.71 -1.34
CA ASP A 181 10.24 -3.94 -0.98
C ASP A 181 9.53 -2.65 -0.55
N TYR A 182 10.23 -1.76 0.15
CA TYR A 182 9.67 -0.46 0.50
C TYR A 182 9.27 0.36 -0.76
N LEU A 183 10.08 0.34 -1.82
CA LEU A 183 9.78 1.07 -3.06
C LEU A 183 8.59 0.47 -3.81
N LEU A 184 8.44 -0.85 -3.75
CA LEU A 184 7.31 -1.57 -4.33
C LEU A 184 6.03 -1.33 -3.53
N THR A 185 6.09 -1.47 -2.21
CA THR A 185 4.95 -1.28 -1.30
C THR A 185 4.43 0.15 -1.31
N ARG A 186 5.31 1.15 -1.49
CA ARG A 186 4.92 2.56 -1.65
C ARG A 186 4.46 2.89 -3.08
N GLY A 187 4.49 1.94 -4.01
CA GLY A 187 4.07 2.13 -5.39
C GLY A 187 4.96 3.09 -6.19
N LEU A 188 6.20 3.33 -5.76
CA LEU A 188 7.15 4.20 -6.47
C LEU A 188 7.80 3.48 -7.66
N VAL A 189 7.95 2.16 -7.53
CA VAL A 189 8.50 1.27 -8.55
C VAL A 189 7.48 0.16 -8.81
N ALA A 190 7.40 -0.31 -10.05
CA ALA A 190 6.69 -1.50 -10.42
C ALA A 190 7.65 -2.51 -11.07
N VAL A 191 7.35 -3.80 -10.92
CA VAL A 191 8.08 -4.89 -11.59
C VAL A 191 7.18 -5.54 -12.63
N GLU A 192 7.76 -5.97 -13.75
CA GLU A 192 7.01 -6.51 -14.89
C GLU A 192 6.37 -7.87 -14.61
N ARG A 193 7.03 -8.73 -13.81
CA ARG A 193 6.58 -10.10 -13.58
C ARG A 193 6.90 -10.62 -12.18
N GLN A 194 6.19 -11.69 -11.81
CA GLN A 194 6.39 -12.48 -10.60
C GLN A 194 6.55 -13.96 -10.98
N PRO A 195 7.40 -14.74 -10.30
CA PRO A 195 8.30 -14.33 -9.22
C PRO A 195 9.42 -13.40 -9.73
N VAL A 196 9.93 -12.54 -8.83
CA VAL A 196 11.03 -11.64 -9.14
C VAL A 196 12.35 -12.42 -9.24
N ASP A 197 13.01 -12.32 -10.38
CA ASP A 197 14.36 -12.83 -10.65
C ASP A 197 15.29 -11.71 -11.14
N ASP A 198 16.57 -12.02 -11.34
CA ASP A 198 17.59 -11.04 -11.70
C ASP A 198 17.34 -10.34 -13.05
N ASP A 199 16.64 -11.00 -13.98
CA ASP A 199 16.25 -10.46 -15.29
C ASP A 199 14.93 -9.68 -15.28
N THR A 200 14.18 -9.75 -14.17
CA THR A 200 12.91 -9.05 -14.02
C THR A 200 13.14 -7.55 -14.14
N LYS A 201 12.30 -6.89 -14.93
CA LYS A 201 12.41 -5.45 -15.17
C LYS A 201 11.65 -4.68 -14.12
N ALA A 202 12.32 -3.71 -13.53
CA ALA A 202 11.75 -2.67 -12.69
C ALA A 202 11.59 -1.38 -13.50
N ILE A 203 10.48 -0.68 -13.29
CA ILE A 203 10.15 0.60 -13.94
C ILE A 203 9.67 1.61 -12.91
N LEU A 204 9.97 2.89 -13.15
CA LEU A 204 9.50 3.98 -12.31
C LEU A 204 8.03 4.26 -12.62
N THR A 205 7.18 4.27 -11.60
CA THR A 205 5.74 4.56 -11.78
C THR A 205 5.49 6.06 -11.98
N PRO A 206 4.29 6.48 -12.42
CA PRO A 206 3.91 7.89 -12.40
C PRO A 206 4.02 8.51 -11.00
N LEU A 207 3.65 7.76 -9.95
CA LEU A 207 3.79 8.20 -8.56
C LEU A 207 5.27 8.36 -8.17
N GLY A 208 6.15 7.44 -8.59
CA GLY A 208 7.59 7.56 -8.39
C GLY A 208 8.19 8.81 -9.06
N LYS A 209 7.74 9.14 -10.27
CA LYS A 209 8.14 10.37 -10.96
C LYS A 209 7.64 11.62 -10.23
N ASP A 210 6.38 11.64 -9.81
CA ASP A 210 5.80 12.75 -9.05
C ASP A 210 6.51 12.94 -7.70
N PHE A 211 6.88 11.85 -7.03
CA PHE A 211 7.70 11.88 -5.82
C PHE A 211 9.09 12.51 -6.07
N LEU A 212 9.78 12.15 -7.16
CA LEU A 212 11.06 12.79 -7.51
C LEU A 212 10.89 14.29 -7.80
N MET A 213 9.81 14.68 -8.50
CA MET A 213 9.49 16.10 -8.71
C MET A 213 9.23 16.83 -7.38
N PHE A 214 8.54 16.18 -6.42
CA PHE A 214 8.35 16.72 -5.08
C PHE A 214 9.68 16.95 -4.36
N VAL A 215 10.60 15.97 -4.38
CA VAL A 215 11.93 16.09 -3.75
C VAL A 215 12.70 17.25 -4.35
N THR A 216 12.74 17.37 -5.68
CA THR A 216 13.41 18.47 -6.38
C THR A 216 12.74 19.82 -6.11
N GLY A 217 11.41 19.89 -6.23
CA GLY A 217 10.65 21.13 -6.06
C GLY A 217 10.72 21.72 -4.65
N ARG A 218 10.92 20.88 -3.63
CA ARG A 218 11.12 21.29 -2.23
C ARG A 218 12.59 21.50 -1.85
N GLY A 219 13.54 21.27 -2.75
CA GLY A 219 14.98 21.37 -2.47
C GLY A 219 15.46 20.38 -1.41
N LEU A 220 14.82 19.20 -1.34
CA LEU A 220 15.10 18.19 -0.34
C LEU A 220 16.38 17.41 -0.70
N THR A 221 17.19 17.13 0.32
CA THR A 221 18.47 16.42 0.14
C THR A 221 18.27 14.92 0.02
N GLU A 222 19.07 14.29 -0.85
CA GLU A 222 19.21 12.83 -0.88
C GLU A 222 20.29 12.32 0.07
N HIS A 223 21.10 13.21 0.65
CA HIS A 223 22.09 12.88 1.67
C HIS A 223 21.43 12.70 3.03
N LYS A 224 20.54 11.72 3.10
CA LYS A 224 19.91 11.26 4.34
C LYS A 224 20.69 10.07 4.89
N TRP A 225 20.43 9.74 6.15
CA TRP A 225 20.96 8.50 6.72
C TRP A 225 20.36 7.30 5.96
N GLY A 226 21.25 6.42 5.51
CA GLY A 226 20.96 5.23 4.70
C GLY A 226 20.75 5.50 3.22
#